data_AF-A0A349B6M3-F1
#
_entry.id   AF-A0A349B6M3-F1
#
_cell.length_a   1.000
_cell.length_b   1.000
_cell.length_c   1.000
_cell.angle_alpha   90.00
_cell.angle_beta   90.00
_cell.angle_gamma   90.00
#
_symmetry.space_group_name_H-M   'P 1'
#
loop_
_entity.id
_entity.type
_entity.pdbx_description
1 polymer ?
#
loop_
_entity_poly.entity_id
_entity_poly.type
_entity_poly.pdbx_seq_one_letter_code
_entity_poly.pdbx_strand_id
1 'polypeptide(L)'
;MSSRAMTVTFHKRGRGCGWTALRPPRSVVPGPTMAAGGDLPHDLYTFVIEDALDIEHGFWGCVAAGATFKTLGRKRTPQGKAVISRYLEELDAAEARVNDIYFAWRAGKETELDDELDSMLDRWRSMPDGGDLVLEWRTTRPASGRRTSR
;
A
#
# COMPACT_ATOMS: atom_id res chain seq x y z
N MET A 1 -5.04 -9.78 -21.61
CA MET A 1 -6.01 -9.92 -20.51
C MET A 1 -6.02 -8.61 -19.75
N SER A 2 -7.17 -7.95 -19.62
CA SER A 2 -7.25 -6.61 -19.01
C SER A 2 -6.97 -6.72 -17.51
N SER A 3 -5.77 -6.33 -17.07
CA SER A 3 -5.41 -6.27 -15.66
C SER A 3 -6.33 -5.27 -14.96
N ARG A 4 -7.24 -5.78 -14.14
CA ARG A 4 -8.18 -4.95 -13.39
C ARG A 4 -7.48 -4.47 -12.11
N ALA A 5 -6.85 -3.30 -12.20
CA ALA A 5 -6.17 -2.66 -11.08
C ALA A 5 -7.16 -2.30 -9.95
N MET A 6 -6.71 -2.40 -8.71
CA MET A 6 -7.45 -1.89 -7.55
C MET A 6 -7.11 -0.41 -7.36
N THR A 7 -8.11 0.45 -7.23
CA THR A 7 -7.89 1.87 -6.91
C THR A 7 -7.94 2.05 -5.40
N VAL A 8 -6.96 2.72 -4.81
CA VAL A 8 -6.93 3.06 -3.39
C VAL A 8 -6.96 4.57 -3.24
N THR A 9 -7.91 5.07 -2.46
CA THR A 9 -8.03 6.49 -2.12
C THR A 9 -7.65 6.68 -0.66
N PHE A 10 -6.60 7.43 -0.39
CA PHE A 10 -6.22 7.89 0.95
C PHE A 10 -6.84 9.26 1.21
N HIS A 11 -7.51 9.41 2.35
CA HIS A 11 -8.27 10.58 2.76
C HIS A 11 -7.52 11.31 3.87
N LYS A 12 -7.09 12.55 3.62
CA LYS A 12 -6.44 13.40 4.63
C LYS A 12 -7.49 14.16 5.44
N ARG A 13 -7.55 13.95 6.76
CA ARG A 13 -8.55 14.55 7.65
C ARG A 13 -7.88 15.01 8.95
N GLY A 14 -7.56 16.29 9.06
CA GLY A 14 -6.75 16.89 10.10
C GLY A 14 -5.40 16.17 10.24
N ARG A 15 -5.16 15.60 11.42
CA ARG A 15 -3.99 14.75 11.71
C ARG A 15 -4.26 13.26 11.51
N GLY A 16 -5.25 12.93 10.69
CA GLY A 16 -5.68 11.57 10.40
C GLY A 16 -5.59 11.24 8.92
N CYS A 17 -5.36 9.97 8.63
CA CYS A 17 -5.51 9.39 7.30
C CYS A 17 -6.41 8.16 7.40
N GLY A 18 -7.47 8.12 6.60
CA GLY A 18 -8.21 6.88 6.32
C GLY A 18 -8.00 6.49 4.87
N TRP A 19 -8.41 5.29 4.47
CA TRP A 19 -8.41 4.95 3.05
C TRP A 19 -9.59 4.06 2.66
N THR A 20 -9.90 4.04 1.37
CA THR A 20 -10.88 3.16 0.76
C THR A 20 -10.29 2.54 -0.49
N ALA A 21 -10.41 1.23 -0.66
CA ALA A 21 -10.01 0.55 -1.88
C ALA A 21 -11.23 0.07 -2.69
N LEU A 22 -11.24 0.38 -3.99
CA LEU A 22 -12.19 -0.14 -4.96
C LEU A 22 -11.53 -1.32 -5.71
N ARG A 23 -11.93 -2.53 -5.35
CA ARG A 23 -11.50 -3.75 -6.02
C ARG A 23 -12.46 -4.16 -7.13
N PRO A 24 -11.97 -4.41 -8.34
CA PRO A 24 -12.79 -5.00 -9.39
C PRO A 24 -13.27 -6.43 -9.00
N PRO A 25 -14.48 -6.85 -9.41
CA PRO A 25 -15.38 -6.12 -10.30
C PRO A 25 -16.26 -5.04 -9.63
N ARG A 26 -16.27 -4.86 -8.29
CA ARG A 26 -17.12 -3.84 -7.59
C ARG A 26 -17.04 -3.84 -6.04
N SER A 27 -16.02 -4.42 -5.41
CA SER A 27 -15.92 -4.49 -3.94
C SER A 27 -15.25 -3.25 -3.35
N VAL A 28 -15.98 -2.47 -2.54
CA VAL A 28 -15.41 -1.38 -1.73
C VAL A 28 -14.88 -1.93 -0.40
N VAL A 29 -13.60 -1.75 -0.13
CA VAL A 29 -12.93 -2.17 1.10
C VAL A 29 -12.54 -0.93 1.90
N PRO A 30 -13.16 -0.69 3.06
CA PRO A 30 -12.72 0.39 3.94
C PRO A 30 -11.44 -0.02 4.67
N GLY A 31 -10.54 0.95 4.85
CA GLY A 31 -9.38 0.85 5.72
C GLY A 31 -9.64 1.39 7.12
N PRO A 32 -8.73 1.13 8.07
CA PRO A 32 -8.73 1.84 9.33
C PRO A 32 -8.41 3.33 9.14
N THR A 33 -8.73 4.14 10.15
CA THR A 33 -8.16 5.48 10.31
C THR A 33 -6.89 5.39 11.13
N MET A 34 -5.83 6.06 10.69
CA MET A 34 -4.54 6.12 11.34
C MET A 34 -4.09 7.56 11.55
N ALA A 35 -3.15 7.75 12.47
CA ALA A 35 -2.50 9.03 12.65
C ALA A 35 -1.72 9.39 11.38
N ALA A 36 -1.89 10.63 10.92
CA ALA A 36 -1.13 11.23 9.85
C ALA A 36 -0.53 12.53 10.38
N GLY A 37 0.80 12.59 10.42
CA GLY A 37 1.55 13.69 10.99
C GLY A 37 2.48 14.34 9.98
N GLY A 38 3.69 14.68 10.43
CA GLY A 38 4.75 15.19 9.55
C GLY A 38 5.31 14.14 8.58
N ASP A 39 5.05 12.86 8.82
CA ASP A 39 5.54 11.73 8.05
C ASP A 39 4.41 11.04 7.25
N LEU A 40 4.78 10.07 6.43
CA LEU A 40 3.83 9.25 5.68
C LEU A 40 2.95 8.40 6.62
N PRO A 41 1.63 8.33 6.40
CA PRO A 41 0.76 7.36 7.05
C PRO A 41 1.22 5.91 6.79
N HIS A 42 1.04 5.02 7.77
CA HIS A 42 1.52 3.63 7.69
C HIS A 42 1.05 2.88 6.44
N ASP A 43 -0.26 2.86 6.18
CA ASP A 43 -0.78 2.14 5.02
C ASP A 43 -0.35 2.79 3.70
N LEU A 44 0.00 4.09 3.70
CA LEU A 44 0.51 4.80 2.52
C LEU A 44 1.97 4.45 2.23
N TYR A 45 2.87 4.43 3.23
CA TYR A 45 4.24 3.98 2.96
C TYR A 45 4.30 2.49 2.63
N THR A 46 3.44 1.66 3.24
CA THR A 46 3.33 0.24 2.87
C THR A 46 2.92 0.10 1.41
N PHE A 47 1.99 0.95 0.94
CA PHE A 47 1.60 0.99 -0.48
C PHE A 47 2.79 1.29 -1.39
N VAL A 48 3.51 2.38 -1.11
CA VAL A 48 4.63 2.83 -1.93
C VAL A 48 5.73 1.78 -2.01
N ILE A 49 6.11 1.22 -0.85
CA ILE A 49 7.21 0.27 -0.77
C ILE A 49 6.83 -1.06 -1.44
N GLU A 50 5.63 -1.59 -1.18
CA GLU A 50 5.21 -2.84 -1.82
C GLU A 50 5.04 -2.69 -3.34
N ASP A 51 4.52 -1.55 -3.84
CA ASP A 51 4.39 -1.29 -5.27
C ASP A 51 5.75 -1.12 -5.95
N ALA A 52 6.69 -0.40 -5.31
CA ALA A 52 8.02 -0.16 -5.87
C ALA A 52 8.90 -1.43 -5.91
N LEU A 53 8.72 -2.35 -4.96
CA LEU A 53 9.44 -3.62 -4.91
C LEU A 53 8.73 -4.77 -5.63
N ASP A 54 7.61 -4.51 -6.31
CA ASP A 54 6.76 -5.53 -6.92
C ASP A 54 6.38 -6.67 -5.94
N ILE A 55 6.11 -6.34 -4.68
CA ILE A 55 5.70 -7.32 -3.65
C ILE A 55 4.25 -7.75 -3.92
N GLU A 56 4.09 -8.97 -4.45
CA GLU A 56 2.78 -9.47 -4.89
C GLU A 56 1.86 -9.88 -3.72
N HIS A 57 2.44 -10.38 -2.62
CA HIS A 57 1.71 -11.04 -1.53
C HIS A 57 1.88 -10.35 -0.17
N GLY A 58 2.27 -9.07 -0.18
CA GLY A 58 2.20 -8.17 0.96
C GLY A 58 0.78 -7.76 1.32
N PHE A 59 0.63 -6.73 2.17
CA PHE A 59 -0.66 -6.27 2.65
C PHE A 59 -1.60 -5.88 1.49
N TRP A 60 -1.16 -5.04 0.56
CA TRP A 60 -2.01 -4.54 -0.53
C TRP A 60 -2.30 -5.60 -1.58
N GLY A 61 -1.32 -6.47 -1.85
CA GLY A 61 -1.49 -7.68 -2.65
C GLY A 61 -2.59 -8.59 -2.08
N CYS A 62 -2.55 -8.82 -0.77
CA CYS A 62 -3.57 -9.61 -0.08
C CYS A 62 -4.94 -8.90 -0.06
N VAL A 63 -4.99 -7.58 0.16
CA VAL A 63 -6.25 -6.80 0.04
C VAL A 63 -6.84 -6.97 -1.36
N ALA A 64 -6.02 -6.83 -2.41
CA ALA A 64 -6.41 -7.03 -3.81
C ALA A 64 -6.92 -8.46 -4.07
N ALA A 65 -6.27 -9.47 -3.50
CA ALA A 65 -6.66 -10.88 -3.59
C ALA A 65 -7.92 -11.25 -2.78
N GLY A 66 -8.44 -10.35 -1.96
CA GLY A 66 -9.69 -10.57 -1.23
C GLY A 66 -9.53 -10.85 0.27
N ALA A 67 -8.35 -10.64 0.84
CA ALA A 67 -8.11 -10.80 2.26
C ALA A 67 -9.09 -9.96 3.11
N THR A 68 -9.45 -10.52 4.27
CA THR A 68 -10.29 -9.82 5.26
C THR A 68 -9.57 -9.78 6.61
N PHE A 69 -8.63 -8.84 6.74
CA PHE A 69 -7.95 -8.56 8.00
C PHE A 69 -8.91 -8.01 9.04
N LYS A 70 -8.57 -8.18 10.33
CA LYS A 70 -9.41 -7.70 11.45
C LYS A 70 -9.61 -6.17 11.41
N THR A 71 -8.64 -5.44 10.89
CA THR A 71 -8.56 -3.97 10.88
C THR A 71 -9.39 -3.31 9.77
N LEU A 72 -9.83 -4.04 8.74
CA LEU A 72 -10.51 -3.49 7.56
C LEU A 72 -11.99 -3.15 7.76
N GLY A 73 -12.51 -3.12 8.99
CA GLY A 73 -13.91 -2.78 9.29
C GLY A 73 -14.99 -3.67 8.63
N ARG A 74 -14.61 -4.70 7.87
CA ARG A 74 -15.50 -5.64 7.18
C ARG A 74 -15.61 -6.98 7.91
N LYS A 75 -16.75 -7.65 7.73
CA LYS A 75 -16.95 -9.01 8.22
C LYS A 75 -15.90 -9.94 7.62
N ARG A 76 -15.15 -10.64 8.48
CA ARG A 76 -14.18 -11.66 8.06
C ARG A 76 -14.91 -12.81 7.39
N THR A 77 -14.48 -13.20 6.19
CA THR A 77 -15.05 -14.33 5.45
C THR A 77 -14.09 -15.53 5.48
N PRO A 78 -14.59 -16.78 5.35
CA PRO A 78 -13.71 -17.94 5.20
C PRO A 78 -12.74 -17.79 4.02
N GLN A 79 -13.21 -17.30 2.87
CA GLN A 79 -12.34 -17.06 1.70
C GLN A 79 -11.26 -16.02 1.99
N GLY A 80 -11.62 -14.89 2.62
CA GLY A 80 -10.65 -13.84 2.94
C GLY A 80 -9.63 -14.26 4.00
N LYS A 81 -9.99 -15.18 4.92
CA LYS A 81 -9.04 -15.80 5.84
C LYS A 81 -8.11 -16.77 5.11
N ALA A 82 -8.62 -17.53 4.14
CA ALA A 82 -7.82 -18.47 3.36
C ALA A 82 -6.71 -17.75 2.54
N VAL A 83 -6.98 -16.55 2.04
CA VAL A 83 -5.94 -15.70 1.40
C VAL A 83 -4.81 -15.40 2.39
N ILE A 84 -5.13 -14.92 3.59
CA ILE A 84 -4.14 -14.61 4.63
C ILE A 84 -3.35 -15.86 5.02
N SER A 85 -4.03 -16.99 5.26
CA SER A 85 -3.37 -18.24 5.62
C SER A 85 -2.45 -18.78 4.53
N ARG A 86 -2.80 -18.59 3.26
CA ARG A 86 -2.00 -19.04 2.12
C ARG A 86 -0.68 -18.28 2.00
N TYR A 87 -0.70 -16.99 2.31
CA TYR A 87 0.42 -16.07 2.08
C TYR A 87 1.02 -15.54 3.38
N LEU A 88 0.85 -16.24 4.50
CA LEU A 88 1.25 -15.75 5.81
C LEU A 88 2.76 -15.46 5.90
N GLU A 89 3.59 -16.37 5.40
CA GLU A 89 5.05 -16.21 5.41
C GLU A 89 5.49 -15.03 4.54
N GLU A 90 4.85 -14.83 3.40
CA GLU A 90 5.14 -13.73 2.49
C GLU A 90 4.64 -12.38 3.03
N LEU A 91 3.50 -12.37 3.73
CA LEU A 91 2.99 -11.21 4.46
C LEU A 91 3.97 -10.79 5.56
N ASP A 92 4.46 -11.73 6.36
CA ASP A 92 5.40 -11.45 7.45
C ASP A 92 6.74 -10.94 6.88
N ALA A 93 7.22 -11.54 5.78
CA ALA A 93 8.43 -11.09 5.09
C ALA A 93 8.28 -9.69 4.46
N ALA A 94 7.11 -9.41 3.85
CA ALA A 94 6.79 -8.10 3.30
C ALA A 94 6.72 -7.03 4.40
N GLU A 95 6.05 -7.31 5.51
CA GLU A 95 5.96 -6.39 6.65
C GLU A 95 7.34 -6.09 7.23
N ALA A 96 8.19 -7.11 7.41
CA ALA A 96 9.57 -6.91 7.86
C ALA A 96 10.35 -6.02 6.89
N ARG A 97 10.26 -6.29 5.57
CA ARG A 97 10.96 -5.53 4.54
C ARG A 97 10.50 -4.07 4.47
N VAL A 98 9.19 -3.83 4.54
CA VAL A 98 8.58 -2.50 4.56
C VAL A 98 9.07 -1.72 5.77
N ASN A 99 9.05 -2.33 6.96
CA ASN A 99 9.52 -1.69 8.18
C ASN A 99 11.00 -1.34 8.11
N ASP A 100 11.85 -2.26 7.65
CA ASP A 100 13.29 -2.04 7.52
C ASP A 100 13.60 -0.83 6.63
N ILE A 101 12.97 -0.75 5.46
CA ILE A 101 13.16 0.38 4.53
C ILE A 101 12.63 1.67 5.13
N TYR A 102 11.37 1.67 5.59
CA TYR A 102 10.75 2.89 6.11
C TYR A 102 11.52 3.48 7.30
N PHE A 103 11.97 2.64 8.24
CA PHE A 103 12.74 3.11 9.38
C PHE A 103 14.17 3.54 9.02
N ALA A 104 14.79 2.94 8.01
CA ALA A 104 16.07 3.41 7.47
C ALA A 104 15.92 4.80 6.84
N TRP A 105 14.96 4.97 5.93
CA TRP A 105 14.65 6.26 5.29
C TRP A 105 14.29 7.34 6.30
N ARG A 106 13.41 7.03 7.27
CA ARG A 106 13.01 7.96 8.33
C ARG A 106 14.18 8.35 9.25
N ALA A 107 15.22 7.52 9.34
CA ALA A 107 16.44 7.82 10.08
C ALA A 107 17.48 8.59 9.24
N GLY A 108 17.18 8.93 7.98
CA GLY A 108 18.09 9.59 7.05
C GLY A 108 19.21 8.68 6.53
N LYS A 109 19.02 7.35 6.58
CA LYS A 109 19.93 6.38 5.97
C LYS A 109 19.50 6.15 4.53
N GLU A 110 20.47 6.02 3.63
CA GLU A 110 20.24 5.71 2.21
C GLU A 110 19.44 4.41 2.07
N THR A 111 18.41 4.44 1.22
CA THR A 111 17.61 3.27 0.84
C THR A 111 17.45 3.21 -0.67
N GLU A 112 17.06 2.04 -1.19
CA GLU A 112 16.76 1.90 -2.62
C GLU A 112 15.48 2.64 -3.05
N LEU A 113 14.71 3.20 -2.11
CA LEU A 113 13.40 3.84 -2.34
C LEU A 113 13.33 5.29 -1.83
N ASP A 114 14.47 5.96 -1.68
CA ASP A 114 14.51 7.34 -1.18
C ASP A 114 13.68 8.27 -2.07
N ASP A 115 13.84 8.17 -3.39
CA ASP A 115 13.11 8.99 -4.37
C ASP A 115 11.58 8.75 -4.32
N GLU A 116 11.15 7.49 -4.23
CA GLU A 116 9.74 7.11 -4.16
C GLU A 116 9.09 7.62 -2.86
N LEU A 117 9.77 7.47 -1.72
CA LEU A 117 9.28 7.89 -0.41
C LEU A 117 9.26 9.41 -0.28
N ASP A 118 10.30 10.12 -0.73
CA ASP A 118 10.37 11.58 -0.72
C ASP A 118 9.29 12.18 -1.62
N SER A 119 9.15 11.66 -2.84
CA SER A 119 8.10 12.12 -3.78
C SER A 119 6.70 11.92 -3.20
N MET A 120 6.44 10.77 -2.55
CA MET A 120 5.14 10.54 -1.92
C MET A 120 4.93 11.45 -0.70
N LEU A 121 5.97 11.68 0.11
CA LEU A 121 5.90 12.57 1.25
C LEU A 121 5.54 13.99 0.82
N ASP A 122 6.18 14.50 -0.24
CA ASP A 122 5.88 15.81 -0.80
C ASP A 122 4.43 15.90 -1.29
N ARG A 123 3.96 14.89 -2.06
CA ARG A 123 2.55 14.81 -2.48
C ARG A 123 1.60 14.84 -1.29
N TRP A 124 1.88 14.04 -0.25
CA TRP A 124 1.05 13.97 0.94
C TRP A 124 1.03 15.29 1.72
N ARG A 125 2.18 15.95 1.85
CA ARG A 125 2.31 17.24 2.54
C ARG A 125 1.60 18.37 1.79
N SER A 126 1.73 18.42 0.47
CA SER A 126 1.08 19.43 -0.36
C SER A 126 -0.45 19.32 -0.42
N MET A 127 -1.02 18.18 -0.05
CA MET A 127 -2.48 18.04 -0.01
C MET A 127 -3.12 18.91 1.07
N PRO A 128 -4.19 19.67 0.74
CA PRO A 128 -4.99 20.36 1.73
C PRO A 128 -5.68 19.37 2.65
N ASP A 129 -6.07 19.84 3.84
CA ASP A 129 -7.00 19.09 4.68
C ASP A 129 -8.32 18.85 3.93
N GLY A 130 -8.92 17.68 4.11
CA GLY A 130 -10.07 17.23 3.33
C GLY A 130 -9.71 16.68 1.93
N GLY A 131 -8.45 16.76 1.52
CA GLY A 131 -7.98 16.23 0.24
C GLY A 131 -7.96 14.70 0.17
N ASP A 132 -7.99 14.19 -1.06
CA ASP A 132 -7.93 12.76 -1.37
C ASP A 132 -6.75 12.47 -2.32
N LEU A 133 -5.96 11.44 -1.99
CA LEU A 133 -4.86 10.91 -2.80
C LEU A 133 -5.30 9.59 -3.42
N VAL A 134 -5.40 9.54 -4.75
CA VAL A 134 -5.82 8.34 -5.47
C VAL A 134 -4.59 7.65 -6.08
N LEU A 135 -4.41 6.37 -5.76
CA LEU A 135 -3.33 5.52 -6.26
C LEU A 135 -3.91 4.24 -6.90
N GLU A 136 -3.16 3.65 -7.84
CA GLU A 136 -3.53 2.40 -8.50
C GLU A 136 -2.61 1.27 -8.05
N TRP A 137 -3.18 0.18 -7.55
CA TRP A 137 -2.46 -1.05 -7.25
C TRP A 137 -2.61 -2.04 -8.41
N ARG A 138 -1.50 -2.38 -9.06
CA ARG A 138 -1.47 -3.26 -10.24
C ARG A 138 -0.84 -4.60 -9.85
N THR A 139 -1.65 -5.65 -9.77
CA THR A 139 -1.20 -7.01 -9.47
C THR A 139 -0.39 -7.67 -10.59
N THR A 140 -0.19 -7.00 -11.72
CA THR A 140 0.60 -7.54 -12.83
C THR A 140 1.16 -6.37 -13.65
N ARG A 141 2.42 -6.01 -13.42
CA ARG A 141 3.17 -5.20 -14.37
C ARG A 141 3.82 -6.18 -15.36
N PRO A 142 3.64 -6.06 -16.68
CA PRO A 142 4.47 -6.82 -17.61
C PRO A 142 5.92 -6.41 -17.34
N ALA A 143 6.79 -7.39 -17.13
CA ALA A 143 8.20 -7.20 -16.80
C ALA A 143 8.78 -6.02 -17.59
N SER A 144 9.01 -4.89 -16.92
CA SER A 144 9.68 -3.76 -17.53
C SER A 144 11.12 -4.21 -17.72
N GLY A 145 11.49 -4.49 -18.98
CA GLY A 145 12.85 -4.84 -19.33
C GLY A 145 13.80 -3.81 -18.76
N ARG A 146 14.70 -4.24 -17.87
CA ARG A 146 15.90 -3.48 -17.47
C ARG A 146 16.58 -2.99 -18.74
N ARG A 147 16.47 -1.69 -19.04
CA ARG A 147 17.37 -1.02 -19.96
C ARG A 147 18.70 -0.84 -19.23
N THR A 148 19.57 -1.82 -19.34
CA THR A 148 21.01 -1.62 -19.14
C THR A 148 21.50 -0.71 -20.25
N SER A 149 21.71 0.57 -19.95
CA SER A 149 22.51 1.46 -20.79
C SER A 149 23.98 1.06 -20.67
N ARG A 150 24.61 0.90 -21.83
CA ARG A 150 26.03 0.66 -22.03
C ARG A 150 26.71 1.98 -22.38
#